data_AF-A0A6P6GHK3-F1
#
_entry.id   AF-A0A6P6GHK3-F1
#
_cell.length_a   1.000
_cell.length_b   1.000
_cell.length_c   1.000
_cell.angle_alpha   90.00
_cell.angle_beta   90.00
_cell.angle_gamma   90.00
#
_symmetry.space_group_name_H-M   'P 1'
#
loop_
_entity.id
_entity.type
_entity.pdbx_description
1 polymer ?
#
loop_
_entity_poly.entity_id
_entity_poly.type
_entity_poly.pdbx_seq_one_letter_code
_entity_poly.pdbx_strand_id
1 'polypeptide(L)'
;MDTVVGLLLAGVGNVDLRRKTNYLIVDSKTTVKQIEDAFKEFTSRDDIAIVLISQYVANMIRFLVDSNNKPVPAILEVPSKDHPYDPGRDSVLSRVKYLFSAESVASGRR
;
A
#
# COMPACT_ATOMS: atom_id res chain seq x y z
N MET A 1 -5.92 -13.47 -1.25
CA MET A 1 -7.01 -12.51 -1.52
C MET A 1 -6.32 -11.19 -1.66
N ASP A 2 -6.01 -10.87 -2.90
CA ASP A 2 -5.22 -9.70 -3.26
C ASP A 2 -6.05 -8.45 -2.95
N THR A 3 -5.41 -7.38 -2.48
CA THR A 3 -6.08 -6.15 -2.03
C THR A 3 -7.07 -5.60 -3.07
N VAL A 4 -6.76 -5.77 -4.36
CA VAL A 4 -7.62 -5.37 -5.48
C VAL A 4 -8.85 -6.26 -5.61
N VAL A 5 -8.71 -7.57 -5.39
CA VAL A 5 -9.83 -8.52 -5.42
C VAL A 5 -10.80 -8.25 -4.26
N GLY A 6 -10.30 -7.85 -3.08
CA GLY A 6 -11.12 -7.45 -1.94
C GLY A 6 -11.98 -6.20 -2.20
N LEU A 7 -11.42 -5.19 -2.87
CA LEU A 7 -12.14 -3.95 -3.22
C LEU A 7 -13.12 -4.11 -4.39
N LEU A 8 -12.74 -4.89 -5.41
CA LEU A 8 -13.63 -5.19 -6.54
C LEU A 8 -14.85 -6.01 -6.10
N LEU A 9 -14.68 -6.95 -5.16
CA LEU A 9 -15.78 -7.71 -4.58
C LEU A 9 -16.67 -6.89 -3.63
N ALA A 10 -16.13 -5.79 -3.05
CA ALA A 10 -16.90 -4.84 -2.26
C ALA A 10 -17.75 -3.87 -3.13
N GLY A 11 -17.70 -3.99 -4.46
CA GLY A 11 -18.54 -3.20 -5.38
C GLY A 11 -17.91 -1.87 -5.85
N VAL A 12 -16.62 -1.65 -5.63
CA VAL A 12 -15.92 -0.40 -6.00
C VAL A 12 -15.44 -0.39 -7.48
N GLY A 13 -15.52 -1.53 -8.17
CA GLY A 13 -15.18 -1.60 -9.59
C GLY A 13 -16.28 -1.01 -10.47
N ASN A 14 -16.09 0.23 -10.94
CA ASN A 14 -16.96 0.82 -11.95
C ASN A 14 -16.25 0.78 -13.30
N VAL A 15 -16.86 0.10 -14.28
CA VAL A 15 -16.47 0.21 -15.69
C VAL A 15 -17.40 1.22 -16.31
N ASP A 16 -16.93 2.45 -16.48
CA ASP A 16 -17.70 3.49 -17.16
C ASP A 16 -17.99 3.07 -18.62
N LEU A 17 -19.08 3.60 -19.21
CA LEU A 17 -19.54 3.36 -20.59
C LEU A 17 -18.43 3.63 -21.64
N ARG A 18 -17.38 4.34 -21.25
CA ARG A 18 -16.18 4.66 -22.04
C ARG A 18 -15.04 3.62 -21.94
N ARG A 19 -15.28 2.46 -21.31
CA ARG A 19 -14.29 1.40 -21.03
C ARG A 19 -13.09 1.84 -20.17
N LYS A 20 -13.25 2.93 -19.42
CA LYS A 20 -12.18 3.48 -18.58
C LYS A 20 -12.36 2.95 -17.16
N THR A 21 -11.46 2.08 -16.72
CA THR A 21 -11.52 1.46 -15.39
C THR A 21 -11.03 2.46 -14.33
N ASN A 22 -11.59 2.38 -13.12
CA ASN A 22 -11.12 3.11 -11.95
C ASN A 22 -10.13 2.29 -11.10
N TYR A 23 -9.51 1.28 -11.70
CA TYR A 23 -8.54 0.40 -11.07
C TYR A 23 -7.46 -0.03 -12.07
N LEU A 24 -6.27 -0.31 -11.55
CA LEU A 24 -5.18 -0.98 -12.24
C LEU A 24 -4.81 -2.23 -11.44
N ILE A 25 -4.80 -3.39 -12.09
CA ILE A 25 -4.27 -4.62 -11.50
C ILE A 25 -2.76 -4.62 -11.77
N VAL A 26 -1.97 -4.62 -10.70
CA VAL A 26 -0.50 -4.69 -10.81
C VAL A 26 -0.06 -6.14 -10.63
N ASP A 27 0.56 -6.69 -11.67
CA ASP A 27 1.14 -8.03 -11.69
C ASP A 27 2.64 -7.99 -12.06
N SER A 28 3.28 -9.16 -12.17
CA SER A 28 4.71 -9.26 -12.55
C SER A 28 5.04 -8.79 -13.96
N LYS A 29 4.03 -8.57 -14.81
CA LYS A 29 4.20 -8.06 -16.17
C LYS A 29 3.97 -6.55 -16.25
N THR A 30 3.44 -5.96 -15.19
CA THR A 30 3.13 -4.54 -15.11
C THR A 30 4.40 -3.74 -14.91
N THR A 31 4.71 -2.86 -15.86
CA THR A 31 5.92 -2.04 -15.81
C THR A 31 5.74 -0.83 -14.88
N VAL A 32 6.84 -0.34 -14.29
CA VAL A 32 6.84 0.89 -13.47
C VAL A 32 6.19 2.05 -14.23
N LYS A 33 6.50 2.20 -15.52
CA LYS A 33 5.92 3.24 -16.37
C LYS A 33 4.39 3.17 -16.43
N GLN A 34 3.81 1.97 -16.55
CA GLN A 34 2.35 1.81 -16.54
C GLN A 34 1.74 2.21 -15.20
N ILE A 35 2.43 1.96 -14.09
CA ILE A 35 2.00 2.38 -12.74
C ILE A 35 2.04 3.91 -12.63
N GLU A 36 3.12 4.55 -13.12
CA GLU A 36 3.24 6.01 -13.15
C GLU A 36 2.13 6.67 -13.97
N ASP A 37 1.89 6.15 -15.17
CA ASP A 37 0.87 6.68 -16.10
C ASP A 37 -0.52 6.56 -15.48
N ALA A 38 -0.85 5.40 -14.89
CA ALA A 38 -2.14 5.20 -14.21
C ALA A 38 -2.28 6.09 -12.97
N PHE A 39 -1.22 6.25 -12.17
CA PHE A 39 -1.25 7.13 -11.00
C PHE A 39 -1.49 8.60 -11.39
N LYS A 40 -0.81 9.09 -12.43
CA LYS A 40 -1.05 10.45 -12.97
C LYS A 40 -2.46 10.60 -13.51
N GLU A 41 -2.99 9.57 -14.17
CA GLU A 41 -4.37 9.57 -14.66
C GLU A 41 -5.38 9.64 -13.51
N PHE A 42 -5.22 8.81 -12.47
CA PHE A 42 -6.14 8.82 -11.33
C PHE A 42 -6.04 10.10 -10.49
N THR A 43 -4.85 10.71 -10.38
CA THR A 43 -4.65 11.97 -9.64
C THR A 43 -4.99 13.23 -10.42
N SER A 44 -5.26 13.13 -11.73
CA SER A 44 -5.72 14.24 -12.57
C SER A 44 -7.23 14.25 -12.81
N ARG A 45 -7.94 13.22 -12.36
CA ARG A 45 -9.38 13.08 -12.49
C ARG A 45 -10.11 13.76 -11.34
N ASP A 46 -10.94 14.74 -11.67
CA ASP A 46 -11.75 15.49 -10.68
C ASP A 46 -12.91 14.65 -10.10
N ASP A 47 -13.26 13.53 -10.73
CA ASP A 47 -14.30 12.60 -10.28
C ASP A 47 -13.78 11.53 -9.31
N ILE A 48 -12.50 11.58 -8.94
CA ILE A 48 -11.87 10.67 -7.98
C ILE A 48 -11.56 11.47 -6.71
N ALA A 49 -12.12 11.04 -5.57
CA ALA A 49 -11.86 11.65 -4.27
C ALA A 49 -10.70 10.98 -3.52
N ILE A 50 -10.54 9.66 -3.68
CA ILE A 50 -9.55 8.85 -2.96
C ILE A 50 -8.89 7.88 -3.94
N VAL A 51 -7.56 7.80 -3.91
CA VAL A 51 -6.75 6.79 -4.60
C VAL A 51 -6.19 5.83 -3.56
N LEU A 52 -6.64 4.58 -3.61
CA LEU A 52 -6.09 3.50 -2.79
C LEU A 52 -4.95 2.82 -3.55
N ILE A 53 -3.78 2.72 -2.93
CA ILE A 53 -2.59 2.10 -3.52
C ILE A 53 -1.94 1.16 -2.51
N SER A 54 -1.37 0.03 -2.94
CA SER A 54 -0.62 -0.80 -2.01
C SER A 54 0.73 -0.17 -1.69
N GLN A 55 1.21 -0.30 -0.45
CA GLN A 55 2.52 0.23 -0.05
C GLN A 55 3.66 -0.27 -0.95
N TYR A 56 3.59 -1.53 -1.38
CA TYR A 56 4.55 -2.10 -2.32
C TYR A 56 4.60 -1.32 -3.64
N VAL A 57 3.43 -1.03 -4.23
CA VAL A 57 3.33 -0.29 -5.50
C VAL A 57 3.68 1.18 -5.30
N ALA A 58 3.26 1.79 -4.18
CA ALA A 58 3.62 3.17 -3.84
C ALA A 58 5.14 3.35 -3.73
N ASN A 59 5.86 2.37 -3.18
CA ASN A 59 7.32 2.40 -3.11
C ASN A 59 7.99 2.40 -4.49
N MET A 60 7.39 1.76 -5.51
CA MET A 60 7.93 1.75 -6.87
C MET A 60 7.89 3.13 -7.53
N ILE A 61 6.94 3.99 -7.13
CA ILE A 61 6.72 5.32 -7.69
C ILE A 61 6.78 6.42 -6.61
N ARG A 62 7.58 6.20 -5.55
CA ARG A 62 7.63 7.05 -4.35
C ARG A 62 7.79 8.54 -4.68
N PHE A 63 8.64 8.86 -5.65
CA PHE A 63 8.85 10.22 -6.13
C PHE A 63 7.56 10.91 -6.63
N LEU A 64 6.67 10.18 -7.31
CA LEU A 64 5.39 10.71 -7.79
C LEU A 64 4.38 10.86 -6.66
N VAL A 65 4.36 9.93 -5.70
CA VAL A 65 3.48 10.00 -4.53
C VAL A 65 3.84 11.22 -3.68
N ASP A 66 5.13 11.38 -3.35
CA ASP A 66 5.62 12.45 -2.48
C ASP A 66 5.54 13.85 -3.15
N SER A 67 5.57 13.92 -4.49
CA SER A 67 5.42 15.18 -5.22
C SER A 67 3.96 15.60 -5.43
N ASN A 68 2.98 14.73 -5.14
CA ASN A 68 1.57 15.06 -5.27
C ASN A 68 1.07 15.86 -4.05
N ASN A 69 1.15 17.19 -4.16
CA ASN A 69 0.69 18.13 -3.13
C ASN A 69 -0.80 18.51 -3.23
N LYS A 70 -1.56 17.89 -4.13
CA LYS A 70 -2.98 18.20 -4.28
C LYS A 70 -3.76 17.61 -3.10
N PRO A 71 -4.68 18.37 -2.47
CA PRO A 71 -5.50 17.87 -1.38
C PRO A 71 -6.52 16.82 -1.86
N VAL A 72 -6.91 16.85 -3.14
CA VAL A 72 -7.84 15.89 -3.75
C VAL A 72 -7.29 15.48 -5.14
N PRO A 73 -7.27 14.17 -5.48
CA PRO A 73 -7.65 13.04 -4.62
C PRO A 73 -6.66 12.79 -3.47
N ALA A 74 -7.18 12.32 -2.34
CA ALA A 74 -6.37 11.84 -1.22
C ALA A 74 -5.75 10.48 -1.57
N ILE A 75 -4.44 10.34 -1.33
CA ILE A 75 -3.71 9.09 -1.58
C ILE A 75 -3.60 8.32 -0.27
N LEU A 76 -4.08 7.07 -0.26
CA LEU A 76 -4.02 6.19 0.92
C LEU A 76 -3.28 4.90 0.58
N GLU A 77 -2.17 4.69 1.28
CA GLU A 77 -1.37 3.46 1.16
C GLU A 77 -1.91 2.37 2.08
N VAL A 78 -2.18 1.18 1.53
CA VAL A 78 -2.63 0.01 2.29
C VAL A 78 -1.58 -1.11 2.23
N PRO A 79 -1.38 -1.88 3.31
CA PRO A 79 -0.47 -3.02 3.28
C PRO A 79 -0.98 -4.10 2.30
N SER A 80 -0.06 -4.80 1.64
CA SER A 80 -0.37 -5.95 0.76
C SER A 80 -0.07 -7.28 1.45
N LYS A 81 -0.90 -8.30 1.19
CA LYS A 81 -0.84 -9.62 1.81
C LYS A 81 0.47 -10.39 1.57
N ASP A 82 1.17 -10.16 0.45
CA ASP A 82 2.32 -10.97 0.00
C ASP A 82 3.69 -10.44 0.40
N HIS A 83 3.75 -9.32 1.13
CA HIS A 83 4.96 -8.87 1.82
C HIS A 83 4.68 -8.88 3.33
N PRO A 84 5.08 -9.94 4.05
CA PRO A 84 4.97 -9.94 5.50
C PRO A 84 5.79 -8.75 6.05
N TYR A 85 5.18 -8.04 7.00
CA TYR A 85 5.84 -6.98 7.77
C TYR A 85 7.22 -7.45 8.24
N ASP A 86 8.28 -6.67 7.95
CA ASP A 86 9.64 -6.95 8.42
C ASP A 86 9.86 -6.24 9.77
N PRO A 87 9.80 -6.96 10.91
CA PRO A 87 10.03 -6.39 12.24
C PRO A 87 11.47 -5.86 12.43
N GLY A 88 12.40 -6.18 11.52
CA GLY A 88 13.78 -5.70 11.57
C GLY A 88 13.93 -4.21 11.24
N ARG A 89 12.89 -3.57 10.68
CA ARG A 89 12.89 -2.13 10.36
C ARG A 89 12.08 -1.28 11.33
N ASP A 90 11.53 -1.88 12.39
CA ASP A 90 10.74 -1.18 13.39
C ASP A 90 11.55 -0.94 14.68
N SER A 91 11.83 0.32 14.98
CA SER A 91 12.59 0.74 16.18
C SER A 91 11.83 0.45 17.48
N VAL A 92 10.49 0.28 17.42
CA VAL A 92 9.64 -0.03 18.57
C VAL A 92 9.86 -1.48 19.04
N LEU A 93 10.00 -2.43 18.11
CA LEU A 93 10.22 -3.85 18.44
C LEU A 93 11.60 -4.13 19.06
N SER A 94 12.60 -3.30 18.74
CA SER A 94 13.92 -3.40 19.37
C SER A 94 13.88 -3.11 20.87
N ARG A 95 12.99 -2.20 21.30
CA ARG A 95 12.81 -1.86 22.72
C ARG A 95 12.16 -3.01 23.50
N VAL A 96 11.24 -3.72 22.85
CA VAL A 96 10.49 -4.84 23.43
C VAL A 96 11.36 -6.10 23.55
N LYS A 97 12.28 -6.33 22.59
CA LYS A 97 13.25 -7.45 22.66
C LYS A 97 14.15 -7.38 23.90
N TYR A 98 14.52 -6.18 24.34
CA TYR A 98 15.35 -6.00 25.54
C TYR A 98 14.59 -6.34 26.84
N LEU A 99 13.27 -6.07 26.88
CA LEU A 99 12.42 -6.37 28.04
C LEU A 99 12.20 -7.89 28.20
N PHE A 100 11.95 -8.62 27.10
CA PHE A 100 11.76 -10.08 27.15
C PHE A 100 13.04 -10.88 27.41
N SER A 101 14.23 -10.32 27.10
CA SER A 101 15.51 -10.94 27.47
C SER A 101 15.85 -10.80 28.95
N ALA A 102 15.26 -9.84 29.67
CA ALA A 102 15.49 -9.66 31.11
C ALA A 102 14.68 -10.65 31.97
N GLU A 103 13.49 -11.07 31.51
CA GLU A 103 12.65 -12.02 32.28
C GLU A 103 13.10 -13.49 32.14
N SER A 104 13.78 -13.85 31.05
CA SER A 104 14.22 -15.24 30.83
C SER A 104 15.39 -15.68 31.74
N VAL A 105 16.11 -14.75 32.36
CA VAL A 105 17.23 -15.08 33.28
C VAL A 105 16.75 -15.23 34.74
N ALA A 106 15.54 -14.77 35.07
CA ALA A 106 15.01 -14.80 36.44
C ALA A 106 14.30 -16.11 36.82
N SER A 107 13.98 -16.99 35.85
CA SER A 107 13.24 -18.24 36.09
C SER A 107 14.11 -19.50 36.13
N GLY A 108 15.39 -19.38 36.45
CA GLY A 108 16.36 -20.50 36.53
C GLY A 108 16.87 -20.83 37.94
N ARG A 109 16.29 -20.25 39.01
CA ARG A 109 16.67 -20.56 40.40
C ARG A 109 15.43 -20.91 41.23
N ARG A 110 14.96 -22.15 41.10
CA ARG A 110 14.29 -22.88 42.18
C ARG A 110 14.70 -24.34 42.09
#